data_AF-A0A834CLK5-F1
#
_entry.id   AF-A0A834CLK5-F1
#
_cell.length_a   1.000
_cell.length_b   1.000
_cell.length_c   1.000
_cell.angle_alpha   90.00
_cell.angle_beta   90.00
_cell.angle_gamma   90.00
#
_symmetry.space_group_name_H-M   'P 1'
#
loop_
_entity.id
_entity.type
_entity.pdbx_description
1 polymer ?
#
loop_
_entity_poly.entity_id
_entity_poly.type
_entity_poly.pdbx_seq_one_letter_code
_entity_poly.pdbx_strand_id
1 'polypeptide(L)'
;MVLQNSGRYRADRGAGGDQENQDDGSSMSALKRLERSQFTDDMDARFGFDRMKEPGEKTGWLINMHPTEILDEDKRMISAVDYYFIQEDGSRFKVALPFKPYFYIATKKNCEREVISYLSKKFQGKVSKLEILPKEDLDLPNHLVGLKRNYIKLSFNTVDDLIKVKREISPAVRKNREREQSNDEYTSMLSSALSGVGVTTADEDGISKSIVDQLDNVVDMREYDVPYHVRLSIDLKIHVAHWYNVRYRSKCVSTRDHSQRRSYGTTGMTNFDSFLKRVKSDPVVLAFDIETTKLPLKFPDAETDQIMMISYMIDGQGFLITNREIVSENIEDFEFTPKPEYEGPFTVFNEDNEAALIQRWFDHVQETKPNIFVTYNGDFFDWPFVETRATAHGLSMHREIGFQKDSQGEYKSSQAIHMDCLRWVKRDSYLPCGESQSEGGSKS
;
A
#
# COMPACT_ATOMS: atom_id res chain seq x y z
N MET A 1 -7.16 57.52 13.08
CA MET A 1 -8.42 56.86 12.67
C MET A 1 -8.08 55.53 12.04
N VAL A 2 -8.49 54.45 12.69
CA VAL A 2 -8.28 53.07 12.25
C VAL A 2 -9.24 52.80 11.10
N LEU A 3 -8.73 52.43 9.92
CA LEU A 3 -9.55 51.98 8.80
C LEU A 3 -9.25 50.49 8.56
N GLN A 4 -10.23 49.67 8.94
CA GLN A 4 -10.32 48.24 8.66
C GLN A 4 -10.52 48.04 7.16
N ASN A 5 -9.66 47.23 6.53
CA ASN A 5 -9.87 46.77 5.17
C ASN A 5 -10.59 45.42 5.18
N SER A 6 -11.90 45.44 4.89
CA SER A 6 -12.71 44.24 4.68
C SER A 6 -12.85 43.99 3.17
N GLY A 7 -11.81 43.41 2.58
CA GLY A 7 -11.76 43.11 1.14
C GLY A 7 -11.77 41.62 0.87
N ARG A 8 -12.96 41.01 0.80
CA ARG A 8 -13.15 39.67 0.20
C ARG A 8 -12.80 39.75 -1.29
N TYR A 9 -11.67 39.15 -1.67
CA TYR A 9 -11.35 38.86 -3.07
C TYR A 9 -12.26 37.72 -3.56
N ARG A 10 -13.02 37.96 -4.63
CA ARG A 10 -13.74 36.92 -5.39
C ARG A 10 -12.97 36.70 -6.69
N ALA A 11 -12.41 35.50 -6.87
CA ALA A 11 -11.80 35.10 -8.13
C ALA A 11 -12.89 34.71 -9.15
N ASP A 12 -12.74 35.22 -10.36
CA ASP A 12 -13.58 34.97 -11.53
C ASP A 12 -13.48 33.50 -11.97
N ARG A 13 -14.61 32.89 -12.36
CA ARG A 13 -14.65 31.53 -12.91
C ARG A 13 -14.20 31.56 -14.37
N GLY A 14 -12.90 31.33 -14.59
CA GLY A 14 -12.35 30.93 -15.89
C GLY A 14 -12.49 29.42 -16.09
N ALA A 15 -13.08 29.03 -17.21
CA ALA A 15 -13.28 27.66 -17.65
C ALA A 15 -12.02 27.07 -18.32
N GLY A 16 -11.79 25.77 -18.10
CA GLY A 16 -10.80 24.96 -18.83
C GLY A 16 -9.53 24.66 -18.04
N GLY A 17 -9.51 23.49 -17.40
CA GLY A 17 -8.34 22.93 -16.72
C GLY A 17 -8.69 21.54 -16.18
N ASP A 18 -7.92 20.55 -16.60
CA ASP A 18 -8.20 19.11 -16.52
C ASP A 18 -8.57 18.61 -15.11
N GLN A 19 -9.74 17.98 -15.03
CA GLN A 19 -10.16 17.15 -13.90
C GLN A 19 -9.68 15.71 -14.11
N GLU A 20 -8.36 15.49 -14.06
CA GLU A 20 -7.78 14.18 -13.79
C GLU A 20 -6.92 14.31 -12.54
N ASN A 21 -7.50 14.06 -11.37
CA ASN A 21 -6.83 13.65 -10.10
C ASN A 21 -7.64 14.00 -8.86
N GLN A 22 -8.94 13.68 -8.83
CA GLN A 22 -9.69 13.59 -7.58
C GLN A 22 -10.56 12.34 -7.60
N ASP A 23 -10.36 11.48 -6.59
CA ASP A 23 -11.14 10.29 -6.26
C ASP A 23 -11.12 9.14 -7.28
N ASP A 24 -10.15 8.21 -7.19
CA ASP A 24 -10.23 6.99 -8.01
C ASP A 24 -9.66 5.71 -7.38
N GLY A 25 -9.98 5.48 -6.10
CA GLY A 25 -9.83 4.16 -5.47
C GLY A 25 -11.01 3.20 -5.71
N SER A 26 -12.13 3.69 -6.25
CA SER A 26 -13.45 3.02 -6.17
C SER A 26 -14.18 2.86 -7.51
N SER A 27 -13.71 3.50 -8.60
CA SER A 27 -14.39 3.43 -9.91
C SER A 27 -13.48 3.13 -11.10
N MET A 28 -12.28 2.59 -10.87
CA MET A 28 -11.45 2.08 -11.95
C MET A 28 -12.11 0.82 -12.56
N SER A 29 -12.31 0.77 -13.87
CA SER A 29 -12.84 -0.43 -14.52
C SER A 29 -11.93 -1.64 -14.27
N ALA A 30 -12.48 -2.85 -14.28
CA ALA A 30 -11.67 -4.07 -14.12
C ALA A 30 -10.56 -4.18 -15.18
N LEU A 31 -10.79 -3.62 -16.38
CA LEU A 31 -9.80 -3.53 -17.44
C LEU A 31 -8.63 -2.62 -17.07
N LYS A 32 -8.90 -1.41 -16.57
CA LYS A 32 -7.85 -0.46 -16.17
C LYS A 32 -7.01 -0.97 -15.00
N ARG A 33 -7.60 -1.76 -14.09
CA ARG A 33 -6.86 -2.46 -13.02
C ARG A 33 -5.97 -3.56 -13.56
N LEU A 34 -6.44 -4.32 -14.54
CA LEU A 34 -5.63 -5.35 -15.20
C LEU A 34 -4.47 -4.73 -16.00
N GLU A 35 -4.71 -3.64 -16.73
CA GLU A 35 -3.67 -2.89 -17.45
C GLU A 35 -2.60 -2.36 -16.48
N ARG A 36 -3.02 -1.80 -15.34
CA ARG A 36 -2.08 -1.38 -14.28
C ARG A 36 -1.26 -2.56 -13.76
N SER A 37 -1.89 -3.70 -13.48
CA SER A 37 -1.18 -4.91 -13.02
C SER A 37 -0.18 -5.42 -14.06
N GLN A 38 -0.53 -5.39 -15.34
CA GLN A 38 0.38 -5.77 -16.43
C GLN A 38 1.56 -4.82 -16.55
N PHE A 39 1.30 -3.50 -16.50
CA PHE A 39 2.36 -2.50 -16.50
C PHE A 39 3.32 -2.68 -15.33
N THR A 40 2.80 -2.92 -14.12
CA THR A 40 3.60 -3.21 -12.93
C THR A 40 4.43 -4.48 -13.12
N ASP A 41 3.85 -5.56 -13.67
CA ASP A 41 4.58 -6.79 -13.97
C ASP A 41 5.73 -6.58 -14.95
N ASP A 42 5.52 -5.78 -16.00
CA ASP A 42 6.55 -5.46 -16.99
C ASP A 42 7.65 -4.58 -16.39
N MET A 43 7.28 -3.58 -15.57
CA MET A 43 8.23 -2.72 -14.88
C MET A 43 9.09 -3.51 -13.88
N ASP A 44 8.46 -4.35 -13.05
CA ASP A 44 9.15 -5.19 -12.09
C ASP A 44 10.15 -6.14 -12.78
N ALA A 45 9.78 -6.69 -13.93
CA ALA A 45 10.66 -7.55 -14.73
C ALA A 45 11.90 -6.80 -15.26
N ARG A 46 11.79 -5.52 -15.64
CA ARG A 46 12.96 -4.71 -16.04
C ARG A 46 14.00 -4.61 -14.91
N PHE A 47 13.52 -4.53 -13.67
CA PHE A 47 14.34 -4.51 -12.46
C PHE A 47 14.71 -5.90 -11.92
N GLY A 48 14.44 -6.96 -12.69
CA GLY A 48 14.81 -8.35 -12.41
C GLY A 48 13.81 -9.14 -11.58
N PHE A 49 12.67 -8.55 -11.19
CA PHE A 49 11.64 -9.25 -10.41
C PHE A 49 10.69 -10.02 -11.33
N ASP A 50 11.19 -11.11 -11.90
CA ASP A 50 10.38 -11.99 -12.73
C ASP A 50 9.39 -12.79 -11.88
N ARG A 51 8.12 -12.77 -12.31
CA ARG A 51 7.06 -13.57 -11.70
C ARG A 51 7.32 -15.05 -11.95
N MET A 52 7.36 -15.86 -10.89
CA MET A 52 7.45 -17.32 -11.03
C MET A 52 6.24 -17.88 -11.79
N LYS A 53 6.50 -18.49 -12.96
CA LYS A 53 5.49 -19.15 -13.82
C LYS A 53 5.60 -20.67 -13.82
N GLU A 54 6.80 -21.19 -13.59
CA GLU A 54 7.07 -22.62 -13.64
C GLU A 54 7.01 -23.25 -12.25
N PRO A 55 6.48 -24.48 -12.13
CA PRO A 55 6.52 -25.23 -10.89
C PRO A 55 7.95 -25.40 -10.41
N GLY A 56 8.22 -24.99 -9.18
CA GLY A 56 9.57 -24.99 -8.67
C GLY A 56 9.63 -24.53 -7.22
N GLU A 57 10.81 -24.70 -6.65
CA GLU A 57 11.13 -24.27 -5.30
C GLU A 57 12.28 -23.27 -5.40
N LYS A 58 12.06 -22.06 -4.86
CA LYS A 58 13.09 -21.03 -4.76
C LYS A 58 13.20 -20.58 -3.32
N THR A 59 14.43 -20.37 -2.86
CA THR A 59 14.68 -19.77 -1.54
C THR A 59 15.11 -18.33 -1.76
N GLY A 60 14.47 -17.39 -1.07
CA GLY A 60 14.78 -15.97 -1.21
C GLY A 60 14.54 -15.20 0.08
N TRP A 61 15.27 -14.11 0.24
CA TRP A 61 15.08 -13.11 1.27
C TRP A 61 13.99 -12.14 0.84
N LEU A 62 12.93 -12.02 1.65
CA LEU A 62 11.79 -11.18 1.33
C LEU A 62 12.13 -9.71 1.56
N ILE A 63 12.22 -8.92 0.49
CA ILE A 63 12.56 -7.49 0.58
C ILE A 63 11.32 -6.59 0.63
N ASN A 64 10.29 -6.89 -0.17
CA ASN A 64 9.13 -6.01 -0.31
C ASN A 64 7.83 -6.79 -0.55
N MET A 65 6.68 -6.15 -0.36
CA MET A 65 5.36 -6.73 -0.65
C MET A 65 4.33 -5.66 -1.03
N HIS A 66 3.47 -5.96 -2.01
CA HIS A 66 2.43 -5.04 -2.49
C HIS A 66 1.11 -5.75 -2.80
N PRO A 67 -0.06 -5.17 -2.46
CA PRO A 67 -1.35 -5.65 -2.94
C PRO A 67 -1.42 -5.65 -4.47
N THR A 68 -1.97 -6.71 -5.04
CA THR A 68 -2.18 -6.86 -6.48
C THR A 68 -3.49 -7.62 -6.77
N GLU A 69 -3.88 -7.66 -8.03
CA GLU A 69 -4.98 -8.50 -8.50
C GLU A 69 -4.46 -9.42 -9.60
N ILE A 70 -4.78 -10.71 -9.52
CA ILE A 70 -4.40 -11.69 -10.54
C ILE A 70 -5.64 -12.38 -11.10
N LEU A 71 -5.49 -13.02 -12.25
CA LEU A 71 -6.54 -13.87 -12.82
C LEU A 71 -6.43 -15.29 -12.26
N ASP A 72 -7.54 -15.80 -11.74
CA ASP A 72 -7.73 -17.21 -11.36
C ASP A 72 -7.88 -18.13 -12.59
N GLU A 73 -7.94 -19.44 -12.38
CA GLU A 73 -8.17 -20.46 -13.42
C GLU A 73 -9.41 -20.16 -14.28
N ASP A 74 -10.47 -19.64 -13.66
CA ASP A 74 -11.72 -19.25 -14.31
C ASP A 74 -11.64 -17.87 -15.02
N LYS A 75 -10.45 -17.27 -15.15
CA LYS A 75 -10.22 -15.90 -15.64
C LYS A 75 -10.97 -14.83 -14.86
N ARG A 76 -11.21 -15.07 -13.58
CA ARG A 76 -11.81 -14.10 -12.65
C ARG A 76 -10.70 -13.36 -11.91
N MET A 77 -10.88 -12.06 -11.71
CA MET A 77 -9.98 -11.27 -10.89
C MET A 77 -10.09 -11.72 -9.43
N ILE A 78 -8.95 -11.99 -8.80
CA ILE A 78 -8.83 -12.31 -7.38
C ILE A 78 -7.75 -11.43 -6.76
N SER A 79 -7.93 -11.04 -5.50
CA SER A 79 -6.91 -10.29 -4.78
C SER A 79 -5.76 -11.20 -4.35
N ALA A 80 -4.55 -10.69 -4.48
CA ALA A 80 -3.31 -11.34 -4.09
C ALA A 80 -2.33 -10.30 -3.53
N VAL A 81 -1.25 -10.77 -2.90
CA VAL A 81 -0.12 -9.91 -2.55
C VAL A 81 1.09 -10.41 -3.34
N ASP A 82 1.74 -9.49 -4.04
CA ASP A 82 3.04 -9.73 -4.64
C ASP A 82 4.12 -9.61 -3.59
N TYR A 83 4.99 -10.60 -3.55
CA TYR A 83 6.14 -10.70 -2.66
C TYR A 83 7.42 -10.72 -3.49
N TYR A 84 8.36 -9.83 -3.14
CA TYR A 84 9.59 -9.57 -3.89
C TYR A 84 10.77 -10.18 -3.14
N PHE A 85 11.58 -10.98 -3.82
CA PHE A 85 12.65 -11.76 -3.21
C PHE A 85 14.00 -11.52 -3.86
N ILE A 86 15.05 -11.57 -3.05
CA ILE A 86 16.44 -11.62 -3.47
C ILE A 86 17.02 -12.98 -3.07
N GLN A 87 17.62 -13.69 -4.02
CA GLN A 87 18.29 -14.98 -3.81
C GLN A 87 19.75 -14.77 -3.36
N GLU A 88 20.39 -15.84 -2.89
CA GLU A 88 21.80 -15.81 -2.45
C GLU A 88 22.78 -15.46 -3.58
N ASP A 89 22.42 -15.76 -4.83
CA ASP A 89 23.21 -15.43 -6.03
C ASP A 89 22.96 -14.00 -6.55
N GLY A 90 22.20 -13.19 -5.81
CA GLY A 90 21.79 -11.84 -6.22
C GLY A 90 20.65 -11.82 -7.25
N SER A 91 20.20 -12.98 -7.76
CA SER A 91 19.05 -13.04 -8.65
C SER A 91 17.78 -12.68 -7.91
N ARG A 92 16.82 -12.13 -8.65
CA ARG A 92 15.57 -11.59 -8.10
C ARG A 92 14.39 -12.36 -8.67
N PHE A 93 13.33 -12.48 -7.90
CA PHE A 93 12.08 -13.04 -8.38
C PHE A 93 10.92 -12.49 -7.55
N LYS A 94 9.71 -12.58 -8.10
CA LYS A 94 8.50 -12.28 -7.36
C LYS A 94 7.47 -13.39 -7.46
N VAL A 95 6.55 -13.42 -6.50
CA VAL A 95 5.44 -14.36 -6.49
C VAL A 95 4.17 -13.69 -5.98
N ALA A 96 3.03 -14.02 -6.60
CA ALA A 96 1.72 -13.65 -6.07
C ALA A 96 1.23 -14.74 -5.12
N LEU A 97 0.74 -14.32 -3.96
CA LEU A 97 0.02 -15.17 -3.02
C LEU A 97 -1.46 -14.75 -2.96
N PRO A 98 -2.37 -15.50 -3.57
CA PRO A 98 -3.80 -15.22 -3.51
C PRO A 98 -4.35 -15.47 -2.12
N PHE A 99 -5.21 -14.57 -1.65
CA PHE A 99 -5.86 -14.71 -0.35
C PHE A 99 -7.22 -14.03 -0.39
N LYS A 100 -8.21 -14.61 0.29
CA LYS A 100 -9.56 -14.05 0.29
C LYS A 100 -9.65 -12.95 1.34
N PRO A 101 -9.88 -11.68 0.95
CA PRO A 101 -10.16 -10.63 1.93
C PRO A 101 -11.39 -11.01 2.75
N TYR A 102 -11.44 -10.61 4.01
CA TYR A 102 -12.60 -10.88 4.86
C TYR A 102 -12.77 -9.84 5.96
N PHE A 103 -13.99 -9.77 6.50
CA PHE A 103 -14.29 -9.12 7.77
C PHE A 103 -15.36 -9.91 8.52
N TYR A 104 -15.64 -9.52 9.76
CA TYR A 104 -16.62 -10.19 10.61
C TYR A 104 -17.82 -9.31 10.90
N ILE A 105 -18.99 -9.94 11.05
CA ILE A 105 -20.19 -9.28 11.59
C ILE A 105 -20.67 -10.04 12.83
N ALA A 106 -21.18 -9.29 13.80
CA ALA A 106 -21.90 -9.83 14.93
C ALA A 106 -23.41 -9.72 14.68
N THR A 107 -24.16 -10.75 15.06
CA THR A 107 -25.63 -10.73 14.99
C THR A 107 -26.25 -10.79 16.37
N LYS A 108 -27.56 -10.54 16.43
CA LYS A 108 -28.39 -10.92 17.57
C LYS A 108 -28.34 -12.44 17.80
N LYS A 109 -28.57 -12.85 19.06
CA LYS A 109 -28.50 -14.26 19.46
C LYS A 109 -29.46 -15.10 18.62
N ASN A 110 -28.98 -16.25 18.12
CA ASN A 110 -29.74 -17.23 17.33
C ASN A 110 -30.22 -16.75 15.94
N CYS A 111 -29.78 -15.58 15.47
CA CYS A 111 -30.14 -15.07 14.13
C CYS A 111 -29.07 -15.37 13.06
N GLU A 112 -27.97 -16.07 13.40
CA GLU A 112 -26.81 -16.24 12.54
C GLU A 112 -27.17 -16.91 11.20
N ARG A 113 -28.00 -17.96 11.25
CA ARG A 113 -28.38 -18.74 10.05
C ARG A 113 -29.29 -17.94 9.11
N GLU A 114 -30.20 -17.15 9.65
CA GLU A 114 -31.10 -16.30 8.87
C GLU A 114 -30.34 -15.19 8.17
N VAL A 115 -29.42 -14.54 8.90
CA VAL A 115 -28.53 -13.50 8.37
C VAL A 115 -27.63 -14.08 7.28
N ILE A 116 -27.06 -15.27 7.45
CA ILE A 116 -26.27 -15.95 6.40
C ILE A 116 -27.10 -16.18 5.13
N SER A 117 -28.33 -16.71 5.27
CA SER A 117 -29.22 -16.96 4.14
C SER A 117 -29.58 -15.66 3.39
N TYR A 118 -29.84 -14.59 4.14
CA TYR A 118 -30.10 -13.27 3.57
C TYR A 118 -28.88 -12.69 2.84
N LEU A 119 -27.71 -12.68 3.49
CA LEU A 119 -26.47 -12.14 2.91
C LEU A 119 -26.04 -12.91 1.66
N SER A 120 -26.19 -14.23 1.68
CA SER A 120 -25.88 -15.08 0.52
C SER A 120 -26.75 -14.75 -0.68
N LYS A 121 -28.04 -14.47 -0.48
CA LYS A 121 -28.96 -14.06 -1.55
C LYS A 121 -28.72 -12.62 -2.02
N LYS A 122 -28.55 -11.68 -1.08
CA LYS A 122 -28.37 -10.25 -1.39
C LYS A 122 -27.05 -9.98 -2.11
N PHE A 123 -25.98 -10.61 -1.66
CA PHE A 123 -24.62 -10.38 -2.17
C PHE A 123 -24.12 -11.53 -3.05
N GLN A 124 -25.04 -12.19 -3.76
CA GLN A 124 -24.72 -13.25 -4.69
C GLN A 124 -23.71 -12.75 -5.74
N GLY A 125 -22.63 -13.49 -5.92
CA GLY A 125 -21.54 -13.13 -6.84
C GLY A 125 -20.45 -12.23 -6.24
N LYS A 126 -20.72 -11.50 -5.15
CA LYS A 126 -19.70 -10.68 -4.45
C LYS A 126 -19.05 -11.43 -3.27
N VAL A 127 -19.87 -12.14 -2.49
CA VAL A 127 -19.39 -12.94 -1.35
C VAL A 127 -18.99 -14.33 -1.84
N SER A 128 -17.76 -14.74 -1.51
CA SER A 128 -17.23 -16.06 -1.83
C SER A 128 -17.64 -17.12 -0.80
N LYS A 129 -17.58 -16.78 0.49
CA LYS A 129 -17.88 -17.73 1.59
C LYS A 129 -18.42 -17.01 2.82
N LEU A 130 -19.38 -17.64 3.49
CA LEU A 130 -19.94 -17.23 4.79
C LEU A 130 -19.74 -18.36 5.79
N GLU A 131 -19.12 -18.08 6.93
CA GLU A 131 -18.84 -19.09 7.97
C GLU A 131 -19.12 -18.54 9.37
N ILE A 132 -19.70 -19.34 10.26
CA ILE A 132 -19.85 -18.96 11.68
C ILE A 132 -18.59 -19.40 12.42
N LEU A 133 -17.94 -18.46 13.12
CA LEU A 133 -16.73 -18.70 13.89
C LEU A 133 -16.88 -18.13 15.31
N PRO A 134 -16.60 -18.92 16.35
CA PRO A 134 -16.52 -18.42 17.71
C PRO A 134 -15.21 -17.64 17.91
N LYS A 135 -15.30 -16.39 18.37
CA LYS A 135 -14.16 -15.56 18.75
C LYS A 135 -14.30 -15.05 20.17
N GLU A 136 -13.16 -14.78 20.79
CA GLU A 136 -13.10 -14.10 22.09
C GLU A 136 -13.49 -12.64 21.88
N ASP A 137 -14.40 -12.15 22.72
CA ASP A 137 -14.91 -10.80 22.69
C ASP A 137 -14.73 -10.22 24.10
N LEU A 138 -13.75 -9.33 24.24
CA LEU A 138 -13.41 -8.73 25.53
C LEU A 138 -14.49 -7.74 26.02
N ASP A 139 -15.40 -7.33 25.15
CA ASP A 139 -16.52 -6.46 25.50
C ASP A 139 -17.67 -7.26 26.15
N LEU A 140 -17.64 -8.60 26.11
CA LEU A 140 -18.65 -9.42 26.75
C LEU A 140 -18.53 -9.42 28.29
N PRO A 141 -19.66 -9.29 29.02
CA PRO A 141 -19.69 -9.57 30.44
C PRO A 141 -19.23 -11.01 30.69
N ASN A 142 -18.31 -11.21 31.64
CA ASN A 142 -17.73 -12.52 31.99
C ASN A 142 -16.85 -13.17 30.90
N HIS A 143 -16.27 -12.40 29.97
CA HIS A 143 -15.33 -12.93 28.96
C HIS A 143 -14.13 -13.69 29.57
N LEU A 144 -13.72 -13.36 30.80
CA LEU A 144 -12.63 -14.04 31.53
C LEU A 144 -12.94 -15.52 31.86
N VAL A 145 -14.21 -15.94 31.80
CA VAL A 145 -14.63 -17.34 31.98
C VAL A 145 -14.46 -18.15 30.69
N GLY A 146 -13.94 -17.53 29.62
CA GLY A 146 -13.73 -18.16 28.31
C GLY A 146 -14.96 -18.13 27.40
N LEU A 147 -15.94 -17.26 27.70
CA LEU A 147 -17.12 -17.06 26.86
C LEU A 147 -16.72 -16.50 25.50
N LYS A 148 -17.13 -17.18 24.43
CA LYS A 148 -16.90 -16.76 23.04
C LYS A 148 -18.19 -16.27 22.42
N ARG A 149 -18.07 -15.26 21.57
CA ARG A 149 -19.17 -14.77 20.73
C ARG A 149 -19.08 -15.41 19.35
N ASN A 150 -20.23 -15.77 18.79
CA ASN A 150 -20.29 -16.20 17.40
C ASN A 150 -20.25 -14.98 16.48
N TYR A 151 -19.36 -15.03 15.50
CA TYR A 151 -19.25 -14.05 14.43
C TYR A 151 -19.46 -14.75 13.09
N ILE A 152 -20.04 -14.04 12.12
CA ILE A 152 -20.10 -14.51 10.74
C ILE A 152 -18.89 -13.90 10.01
N LYS A 153 -18.01 -14.75 9.46
CA LYS A 153 -16.91 -14.38 8.58
C LYS A 153 -17.42 -14.26 7.15
N LEU A 154 -17.30 -13.06 6.57
CA LEU A 154 -17.59 -12.81 5.16
C LEU A 154 -16.28 -12.82 4.38
N SER A 155 -16.08 -13.78 3.48
CA SER A 155 -14.90 -13.88 2.62
C SER A 155 -15.24 -13.46 1.19
N PHE A 156 -14.36 -12.68 0.57
CA PHE A 156 -14.54 -12.09 -0.76
C PHE A 156 -13.47 -12.61 -1.74
N ASN A 157 -13.71 -12.46 -3.04
CA ASN A 157 -12.68 -12.75 -4.05
C ASN A 157 -11.76 -11.54 -4.28
N THR A 158 -12.31 -10.32 -4.17
CA THR A 158 -11.57 -9.07 -4.35
C THR A 158 -11.76 -8.10 -3.17
N VAL A 159 -10.82 -7.19 -2.98
CA VAL A 159 -10.95 -6.08 -2.01
C VAL A 159 -12.04 -5.10 -2.43
N ASP A 160 -12.26 -4.90 -3.73
CA ASP A 160 -13.34 -4.08 -4.27
C ASP A 160 -14.73 -4.61 -3.86
N ASP A 161 -14.95 -5.92 -3.96
CA ASP A 161 -16.18 -6.57 -3.48
C ASP A 161 -16.39 -6.37 -1.98
N LEU A 162 -15.31 -6.49 -1.20
CA LEU A 162 -15.33 -6.24 0.25
C LEU A 162 -15.77 -4.81 0.55
N ILE A 163 -15.18 -3.81 -0.11
CA ILE A 163 -15.50 -2.39 0.09
C ILE A 163 -16.95 -2.10 -0.30
N LYS A 164 -17.43 -2.66 -1.41
CA LYS A 164 -18.82 -2.50 -1.86
C LYS A 164 -19.82 -3.07 -0.85
N VAL A 165 -19.58 -4.28 -0.35
CA VAL A 165 -20.45 -4.91 0.65
C VAL A 165 -20.38 -4.17 2.00
N LYS A 166 -19.18 -3.74 2.42
CA LYS A 166 -19.00 -2.89 3.61
C LYS A 166 -19.84 -1.62 3.52
N ARG A 167 -19.80 -0.91 2.39
CA ARG A 167 -20.55 0.34 2.17
C ARG A 167 -22.07 0.14 2.31
N GLU A 168 -22.59 -1.04 1.97
CA GLU A 168 -24.01 -1.37 2.12
C GLU A 168 -24.38 -1.79 3.57
N ILE A 169 -23.48 -2.48 4.29
CA ILE A 169 -23.77 -2.99 5.65
C ILE A 169 -23.52 -1.92 6.73
N SER A 170 -22.47 -1.10 6.60
CA SER A 170 -22.08 -0.14 7.65
C SER A 170 -23.19 0.84 8.08
N PRO A 171 -24.01 1.42 7.17
CA PRO A 171 -25.10 2.31 7.57
C PRO A 171 -26.19 1.59 8.37
N ALA A 172 -26.51 0.35 8.02
CA ALA A 172 -27.50 -0.46 8.73
C ALA A 172 -27.03 -0.77 10.16
N VAL A 173 -25.75 -1.18 10.30
CA VAL A 173 -25.15 -1.46 11.62
C VAL A 173 -25.13 -0.23 12.51
N ARG A 174 -24.79 0.96 11.97
CA ARG A 174 -24.83 2.20 12.73
C ARG A 174 -26.25 2.52 13.23
N LYS A 175 -27.25 2.42 12.36
CA LYS A 175 -28.67 2.65 12.72
C LYS A 175 -29.15 1.66 13.79
N ASN A 176 -28.76 0.39 13.69
CA ASN A 176 -29.13 -0.63 14.66
C ASN A 176 -28.51 -0.38 16.02
N ARG A 177 -27.25 0.04 16.05
CA ARG A 177 -26.53 0.37 17.29
C ARG A 177 -27.15 1.58 17.99
N GLU A 178 -27.50 2.62 17.26
CA GLU A 178 -28.21 3.80 17.79
C GLU A 178 -29.59 3.41 18.35
N ARG A 179 -30.31 2.51 17.65
CA ARG A 179 -31.62 2.01 18.11
C ARG A 179 -31.51 1.17 19.38
N GLU A 180 -30.52 0.27 19.49
CA GLU A 180 -30.30 -0.51 20.70
C GLU A 180 -29.92 0.39 21.89
N GLN A 181 -29.04 1.38 21.68
CA GLN A 181 -28.70 2.36 22.72
C GLN A 181 -29.93 3.15 23.21
N SER A 182 -30.76 3.64 22.28
CA SER A 182 -31.98 4.39 22.65
C SER A 182 -33.00 3.54 23.40
N ASN A 183 -33.11 2.25 23.04
CA ASN A 183 -33.99 1.32 23.75
C ASN A 183 -33.45 1.00 25.15
N ASP A 184 -32.14 0.77 25.31
CA ASP A 184 -31.53 0.53 26.61
C ASP A 184 -31.66 1.76 27.53
N GLU A 185 -31.49 2.98 27.01
CA GLU A 185 -31.73 4.22 27.74
C GLU A 185 -33.19 4.33 28.18
N TYR A 186 -34.14 4.13 27.27
CA TYR A 186 -35.57 4.17 27.59
C TYR A 186 -35.96 3.08 28.61
N THR A 187 -35.48 1.85 28.45
CA THR A 187 -35.74 0.75 29.38
C THR A 187 -35.07 0.99 30.73
N SER A 188 -33.88 1.59 30.79
CA SER A 188 -33.24 1.96 32.05
C SER A 188 -33.99 3.08 32.77
N MET A 189 -34.49 4.09 32.04
CA MET A 189 -35.33 5.15 32.57
C MET A 189 -36.66 4.60 33.06
N LEU A 190 -37.32 3.73 32.28
CA LEU A 190 -38.56 3.08 32.67
C LEU A 190 -38.35 2.22 33.92
N SER A 191 -37.25 1.45 33.98
CA SER A 191 -36.91 0.62 35.14
C SER A 191 -36.61 1.48 36.39
N SER A 192 -35.99 2.64 36.23
CA SER A 192 -35.75 3.59 37.31
C SER A 192 -37.05 4.27 37.81
N ALA A 193 -37.98 4.57 36.90
CA ALA A 193 -39.28 5.18 37.21
C ALA A 193 -40.30 4.18 37.78
N LEU A 194 -40.21 2.90 37.40
CA LEU A 194 -41.11 1.81 37.83
C LEU A 194 -40.50 0.91 38.91
N SER A 195 -39.61 1.44 39.76
CA SER A 195 -38.98 0.77 40.92
C SER A 195 -40.00 0.36 42.01
N GLY A 196 -41.08 -0.33 41.65
CA GLY A 196 -42.17 -0.74 42.54
C GLY A 196 -43.25 -1.64 41.94
N VAL A 197 -43.38 -1.82 40.62
CA VAL A 197 -44.40 -2.75 40.06
C VAL A 197 -43.83 -3.52 38.87
N GLY A 198 -43.72 -4.84 39.03
CA GLY A 198 -43.30 -5.75 37.97
C GLY A 198 -44.31 -5.78 36.83
N VAL A 199 -43.84 -5.49 35.62
CA VAL A 199 -44.63 -5.63 34.39
C VAL A 199 -44.02 -6.75 33.57
N THR A 200 -44.76 -7.85 33.48
CA THR A 200 -44.57 -8.90 32.48
C THR A 200 -44.99 -8.36 31.12
N THR A 201 -44.07 -8.26 30.17
CA THR A 201 -44.43 -8.02 28.76
C THR A 201 -44.55 -9.37 28.06
N ALA A 202 -45.80 -9.78 27.87
CA ALA A 202 -46.19 -10.84 26.95
C ALA A 202 -46.71 -10.23 25.64
N ASP A 203 -46.62 -11.06 24.61
CA ASP A 203 -47.31 -11.03 23.31
C ASP A 203 -46.66 -10.17 22.20
N GLU A 204 -46.06 -10.82 21.21
CA GLU A 204 -46.68 -11.40 19.99
C GLU A 204 -47.13 -10.30 19.02
N ASP A 205 -46.29 -10.04 18.01
CA ASP A 205 -46.74 -9.38 16.79
C ASP A 205 -45.79 -9.62 15.59
N GLY A 206 -46.34 -10.25 14.54
CA GLY A 206 -45.93 -9.95 13.17
C GLY A 206 -45.00 -10.94 12.44
N ILE A 207 -45.50 -12.16 12.20
CA ILE A 207 -44.99 -13.13 11.20
C ILE A 207 -44.97 -12.55 9.75
N SER A 208 -45.45 -11.33 9.54
CA SER A 208 -45.57 -10.62 8.26
C SER A 208 -44.56 -9.47 8.04
N LYS A 209 -43.32 -9.57 8.53
CA LYS A 209 -42.16 -8.69 8.17
C LYS A 209 -41.03 -9.46 7.45
N SER A 210 -41.37 -10.58 6.83
CA SER A 210 -40.50 -11.76 6.70
C SER A 210 -39.31 -11.71 5.73
N ILE A 211 -38.97 -10.57 5.11
CA ILE A 211 -37.78 -10.44 4.21
C ILE A 211 -37.05 -9.09 4.36
N VAL A 212 -37.68 -8.08 4.97
CA VAL A 212 -37.26 -6.69 4.79
C VAL A 212 -36.17 -6.21 5.74
N ASP A 213 -35.86 -6.87 6.87
CA ASP A 213 -34.72 -6.38 7.64
C ASP A 213 -33.96 -7.45 8.43
N GLN A 214 -33.52 -8.51 7.75
CA GLN A 214 -32.47 -9.36 8.32
C GLN A 214 -31.15 -8.59 8.55
N LEU A 215 -31.02 -7.37 7.98
CA LEU A 215 -29.96 -6.43 8.35
C LEU A 215 -30.18 -5.79 9.72
N ASP A 216 -31.41 -5.64 10.23
CA ASP A 216 -31.70 -5.18 11.61
C ASP A 216 -31.17 -6.16 12.68
N ASN A 217 -30.84 -7.38 12.27
CA ASN A 217 -30.25 -8.41 13.13
C ASN A 217 -28.72 -8.32 13.19
N VAL A 218 -28.09 -7.47 12.37
CA VAL A 218 -26.64 -7.22 12.41
C VAL A 218 -26.35 -6.11 13.41
N VAL A 219 -25.58 -6.43 14.44
CA VAL A 219 -25.33 -5.58 15.61
C VAL A 219 -24.00 -4.84 15.50
N ASP A 220 -22.98 -5.50 14.95
CA ASP A 220 -21.62 -4.94 14.91
C ASP A 220 -20.82 -5.46 13.71
N MET A 221 -19.77 -4.72 13.34
CA MET A 221 -18.78 -5.11 12.34
C MET A 221 -17.39 -5.06 12.97
N ARG A 222 -16.58 -6.11 12.75
CA ARG A 222 -15.22 -6.21 13.29
C ARG A 222 -14.20 -6.47 12.20
N GLU A 223 -13.02 -5.90 12.39
CA GLU A 223 -11.84 -6.07 11.52
C GLU A 223 -12.10 -5.72 10.04
N TYR A 224 -12.97 -4.74 9.77
CA TYR A 224 -13.41 -4.33 8.43
C TYR A 224 -12.53 -3.23 7.80
N ASP A 225 -11.54 -2.74 8.54
CA ASP A 225 -10.62 -1.65 8.22
C ASP A 225 -9.15 -2.09 8.22
N VAL A 226 -8.89 -3.39 8.44
CA VAL A 226 -7.53 -3.94 8.35
C VAL A 226 -7.06 -3.92 6.89
N PRO A 227 -5.93 -3.26 6.56
CA PRO A 227 -5.40 -3.25 5.21
C PRO A 227 -5.13 -4.66 4.70
N TYR A 228 -5.39 -4.90 3.41
CA TYR A 228 -5.38 -6.25 2.85
C TYR A 228 -4.01 -6.96 2.95
N HIS A 229 -2.91 -6.24 2.67
CA HIS A 229 -1.56 -6.80 2.81
C HIS A 229 -1.21 -7.08 4.29
N VAL A 230 -1.62 -6.21 5.22
CA VAL A 230 -1.43 -6.42 6.67
C VAL A 230 -2.16 -7.67 7.14
N ARG A 231 -3.42 -7.83 6.72
CA ARG A 231 -4.23 -9.04 7.02
C ARG A 231 -3.48 -10.31 6.64
N LEU A 232 -3.03 -10.37 5.39
CA LEU A 232 -2.38 -11.55 4.82
C LEU A 232 -1.07 -11.86 5.57
N SER A 233 -0.28 -10.83 5.87
CA SER A 233 0.95 -10.96 6.65
C SER A 233 0.72 -11.44 8.09
N ILE A 234 -0.34 -10.97 8.76
CA ILE A 234 -0.70 -11.44 10.11
C ILE A 234 -1.16 -12.90 10.08
N ASP A 235 -2.12 -13.22 9.21
CA ASP A 235 -2.76 -14.53 9.18
C ASP A 235 -1.78 -15.65 8.79
N LEU A 236 -0.89 -15.36 7.84
CA LEU A 236 0.11 -16.32 7.35
C LEU A 236 1.48 -16.19 8.05
N LYS A 237 1.63 -15.24 8.98
CA LYS A 237 2.89 -14.94 9.69
C LYS A 237 4.07 -14.71 8.74
N ILE A 238 3.82 -13.92 7.70
CA ILE A 238 4.82 -13.52 6.71
C ILE A 238 5.33 -12.13 7.08
N HIS A 239 6.65 -12.00 7.19
CA HIS A 239 7.34 -10.79 7.60
C HIS A 239 8.46 -10.49 6.62
N VAL A 240 8.54 -9.23 6.17
CA VAL A 240 9.69 -8.74 5.40
C VAL A 240 10.99 -8.93 6.19
N ALA A 241 12.11 -8.90 5.47
CA ALA A 241 13.46 -9.15 5.99
C ALA A 241 13.72 -10.57 6.54
N HIS A 242 12.90 -11.56 6.16
CA HIS A 242 13.12 -12.98 6.49
C HIS A 242 13.34 -13.84 5.25
N TRP A 243 14.02 -14.97 5.43
CA TRP A 243 14.20 -15.97 4.38
C TRP A 243 13.01 -16.91 4.29
N TYR A 244 12.50 -17.09 3.07
CA TYR A 244 11.39 -17.99 2.78
C TYR A 244 11.81 -19.01 1.73
N ASN A 245 11.30 -20.22 1.93
CA ASN A 245 11.24 -21.20 0.86
C ASN A 245 9.87 -21.06 0.18
N VAL A 246 9.91 -20.63 -1.08
CA VAL A 246 8.75 -20.39 -1.92
C VAL A 246 8.58 -21.59 -2.83
N ARG A 247 7.49 -22.34 -2.64
CA ARG A 247 7.09 -23.44 -3.51
C ARG A 247 5.94 -22.99 -4.39
N TYR A 248 6.21 -22.90 -5.68
CA TYR A 248 5.18 -22.74 -6.69
C TYR A 248 4.80 -24.13 -7.21
N ARG A 249 3.57 -24.58 -6.95
CA ARG A 249 3.09 -25.86 -7.46
C ARG A 249 2.05 -25.64 -8.54
N SER A 250 2.31 -26.10 -9.77
CA SER A 250 1.24 -26.28 -10.75
C SER A 250 0.19 -27.23 -10.18
N LYS A 251 -1.08 -26.81 -10.17
CA LYS A 251 -2.17 -27.76 -10.00
C LYS A 251 -2.26 -28.60 -11.29
N CYS A 252 -1.58 -29.74 -11.31
CA CYS A 252 -1.86 -30.78 -12.28
C CYS A 252 -3.24 -31.36 -12.00
N VAL A 253 -4.27 -30.90 -12.73
CA VAL A 253 -5.45 -31.74 -12.96
C VAL A 253 -4.97 -32.87 -13.87
N SER A 254 -4.90 -34.08 -13.32
CA SER A 254 -4.73 -35.33 -14.07
C SER A 254 -5.85 -35.44 -15.12
N THR A 255 -5.62 -34.91 -16.31
CA THR A 255 -6.36 -35.27 -17.52
C THR A 255 -5.33 -35.36 -18.65
N ARG A 256 -5.25 -36.55 -19.24
CA ARG A 256 -4.44 -36.88 -20.40
C ARG A 256 -4.93 -36.04 -21.60
N ASP A 257 -4.38 -34.85 -21.81
CA ASP A 257 -4.36 -34.28 -23.16
C ASP A 257 -3.30 -33.18 -23.32
N HIS A 258 -2.59 -33.23 -24.44
CA HIS A 258 -1.51 -32.31 -24.81
C HIS A 258 -2.06 -31.20 -25.70
N SER A 259 -2.33 -30.03 -25.11
CA SER A 259 -2.18 -28.73 -25.79
C SER A 259 -2.31 -27.57 -24.82
N GLN A 260 -1.27 -26.74 -24.77
CA GLN A 260 -1.18 -25.41 -24.17
C GLN A 260 -2.22 -25.05 -23.09
N ARG A 261 -1.95 -25.44 -21.84
CA ARG A 261 -2.62 -24.88 -20.66
C ARG A 261 -1.62 -24.09 -19.84
N ARG A 262 -1.84 -22.76 -19.72
CA ARG A 262 -1.17 -21.93 -18.73
C ARG A 262 -1.57 -22.47 -17.36
N SER A 263 -0.62 -23.01 -16.62
CA SER A 263 -0.88 -23.52 -15.27
C SER A 263 -0.81 -22.37 -14.28
N TYR A 264 -1.90 -22.11 -13.56
CA TYR A 264 -1.87 -21.28 -12.37
C TYR A 264 -1.49 -22.16 -11.18
N GLY A 265 -0.41 -21.80 -10.49
CA GLY A 265 0.12 -22.57 -9.39
C GLY A 265 -0.47 -22.15 -8.05
N THR A 266 -0.58 -23.10 -7.13
CA THR A 266 -0.76 -22.79 -5.71
C THR A 266 0.60 -22.44 -5.13
N THR A 267 0.76 -21.20 -4.70
CA THR A 267 1.96 -20.74 -4.00
C THR A 267 1.86 -21.13 -2.53
N GLY A 268 2.81 -21.92 -2.04
CA GLY A 268 3.04 -22.13 -0.62
C GLY A 268 4.33 -21.44 -0.21
N MET A 269 4.27 -20.62 0.83
CA MET A 269 5.45 -20.02 1.45
C MET A 269 5.63 -20.63 2.84
N THR A 270 6.83 -21.14 3.11
CA THR A 270 7.19 -21.62 4.45
C THR A 270 8.42 -20.88 4.93
N ASN A 271 8.38 -20.39 6.18
CA ASN A 271 9.54 -19.81 6.84
C ASN A 271 10.70 -20.79 6.76
N PHE A 272 11.85 -20.31 6.27
CA PHE A 272 13.07 -21.08 6.28
C PHE A 272 13.85 -20.73 7.55
N ASP A 273 13.54 -21.43 8.64
CA ASP A 273 14.22 -21.23 9.93
C ASP A 273 15.50 -22.07 9.96
N SER A 274 16.59 -21.50 9.45
CA SER A 274 17.93 -22.06 9.64
C SER A 274 18.81 -21.03 10.34
N PHE A 275 19.50 -21.46 11.38
CA PHE A 275 20.39 -20.62 12.20
C PHE A 275 21.52 -19.95 11.38
N LEU A 276 21.86 -20.51 10.21
CA LEU A 276 22.91 -20.05 9.29
C LEU A 276 22.47 -18.91 8.35
N LYS A 277 21.16 -18.68 8.14
CA LYS A 277 20.63 -17.63 7.24
C LYS A 277 20.11 -16.40 7.98
N ARG A 278 20.81 -15.98 9.04
CA ARG A 278 20.59 -14.66 9.68
C ARG A 278 21.30 -13.53 8.93
N VAL A 279 22.16 -13.88 7.97
CA VAL A 279 22.77 -12.93 7.04
C VAL A 279 21.66 -12.44 6.11
N LYS A 280 21.40 -11.12 6.14
CA LYS A 280 20.52 -10.47 5.17
C LYS A 280 21.17 -10.58 3.79
N SER A 281 20.39 -10.72 2.72
CA SER A 281 20.97 -10.45 1.39
C SER A 281 21.37 -8.98 1.32
N ASP A 282 22.34 -8.64 0.48
CA ASP A 282 22.77 -7.26 0.26
C ASP A 282 21.91 -6.65 -0.86
N PRO A 283 20.88 -5.84 -0.54
CA PRO A 283 20.15 -5.09 -1.56
C PRO A 283 21.05 -4.00 -2.13
N VAL A 284 20.86 -3.68 -3.41
CA VAL A 284 21.50 -2.50 -4.02
C VAL A 284 20.83 -1.25 -3.45
N VAL A 285 21.60 -0.42 -2.75
CA VAL A 285 21.14 0.81 -2.14
C VAL A 285 21.66 1.99 -2.95
N LEU A 286 20.72 2.81 -3.42
CA LEU A 286 21.00 4.07 -4.07
C LEU A 286 20.53 5.20 -3.14
N ALA A 287 21.40 6.16 -2.83
CA ALA A 287 21.03 7.40 -2.15
C ALA A 287 21.26 8.56 -3.10
N PHE A 288 20.29 9.47 -3.27
CA PHE A 288 20.47 10.65 -4.13
C PHE A 288 19.95 11.94 -3.50
N ASP A 289 20.49 13.04 -3.99
CA ASP A 289 20.13 14.41 -3.63
C ASP A 289 20.29 15.29 -4.88
N ILE A 290 19.34 16.21 -5.08
CA ILE A 290 19.35 17.12 -6.23
C ILE A 290 19.71 18.54 -5.82
N GLU A 291 20.47 19.20 -6.68
CA GLU A 291 20.72 20.63 -6.59
C GLU A 291 19.99 21.35 -7.73
N THR A 292 19.29 22.43 -7.39
CA THR A 292 18.43 23.16 -8.33
C THR A 292 18.76 24.64 -8.33
N THR A 293 18.46 25.31 -9.45
CA THR A 293 18.48 26.77 -9.47
C THR A 293 17.38 27.31 -8.56
N LYS A 294 17.57 28.53 -8.07
CA LYS A 294 16.52 29.24 -7.35
C LYS A 294 16.65 30.73 -7.52
N LEU A 295 15.51 31.40 -7.53
CA LEU A 295 15.48 32.86 -7.45
C LEU A 295 16.01 33.35 -6.10
N PRO A 296 16.69 34.52 -6.06
CA PRO A 296 17.15 35.11 -4.80
C PRO A 296 16.00 35.27 -3.80
N LEU A 297 16.23 34.82 -2.56
CA LEU A 297 15.28 34.90 -1.44
C LEU A 297 13.95 34.15 -1.62
N LYS A 298 13.87 33.23 -2.59
CA LYS A 298 12.71 32.34 -2.79
C LYS A 298 13.10 30.88 -2.64
N PHE A 299 12.10 30.04 -2.44
CA PHE A 299 12.23 28.59 -2.58
C PHE A 299 12.31 28.22 -4.07
N PRO A 300 13.00 27.11 -4.43
CA PRO A 300 12.99 26.60 -5.79
C PRO A 300 11.57 26.26 -6.25
N ASP A 301 11.26 26.56 -7.51
CA ASP A 301 9.97 26.27 -8.15
C ASP A 301 10.18 25.42 -9.40
N ALA A 302 9.70 24.17 -9.38
CA ALA A 302 9.95 23.19 -10.45
C ALA A 302 9.38 23.61 -11.82
N GLU A 303 8.41 24.53 -11.87
CA GLU A 303 7.87 25.02 -13.14
C GLU A 303 8.86 25.97 -13.85
N THR A 304 9.66 26.72 -13.09
CA THR A 304 10.54 27.76 -13.63
C THR A 304 12.02 27.46 -13.48
N ASP A 305 12.42 26.86 -12.35
CA ASP A 305 13.79 26.52 -12.02
C ASP A 305 14.20 25.19 -12.67
N GLN A 306 15.50 24.99 -12.81
CA GLN A 306 16.09 23.82 -13.46
C GLN A 306 16.94 23.00 -12.48
N ILE A 307 17.08 21.71 -12.74
CA ILE A 307 18.04 20.85 -12.05
C ILE A 307 19.44 21.17 -12.59
N MET A 308 20.35 21.53 -11.69
CA MET A 308 21.74 21.83 -12.03
C MET A 308 22.65 20.61 -11.83
N MET A 309 22.40 19.81 -10.78
CA MET A 309 23.16 18.59 -10.51
C MET A 309 22.29 17.53 -9.84
N ILE A 310 22.60 16.25 -10.09
CA ILE A 310 22.08 15.12 -9.31
C ILE A 310 23.29 14.36 -8.78
N SER A 311 23.45 14.35 -7.46
CA SER A 311 24.48 13.58 -6.78
C SER A 311 23.86 12.31 -6.22
N TYR A 312 24.56 11.19 -6.35
CA TYR A 312 24.07 9.93 -5.82
C TYR A 312 25.19 8.95 -5.51
N MET A 313 24.94 8.04 -4.58
CA MET A 313 25.84 6.95 -4.22
C MET A 313 25.13 5.62 -4.41
N ILE A 314 25.84 4.64 -4.96
CA ILE A 314 25.36 3.26 -5.13
C ILE A 314 26.38 2.34 -4.46
N ASP A 315 25.96 1.68 -3.36
CA ASP A 315 26.79 0.73 -2.59
C ASP A 315 28.23 1.22 -2.29
N GLY A 316 28.39 2.53 -2.06
CA GLY A 316 29.68 3.18 -1.73
C GLY A 316 30.38 3.90 -2.89
N GLN A 317 29.99 3.64 -4.15
CA GLN A 317 30.49 4.38 -5.31
C GLN A 317 29.67 5.66 -5.52
N GLY A 318 30.33 6.81 -5.54
CA GLY A 318 29.72 8.10 -5.82
C GLY A 318 29.60 8.39 -7.31
N PHE A 319 28.54 9.09 -7.68
CA PHE A 319 28.28 9.59 -9.01
C PHE A 319 27.71 11.00 -8.95
N LEU A 320 28.04 11.81 -9.94
CA LEU A 320 27.52 13.17 -10.09
C LEU A 320 27.14 13.40 -11.54
N ILE A 321 25.90 13.76 -11.81
CA ILE A 321 25.47 14.22 -13.15
C ILE A 321 25.33 15.73 -13.10
N THR A 322 25.92 16.45 -14.04
CA THR A 322 25.91 17.92 -14.10
C THR A 322 25.21 18.41 -15.38
N ASN A 323 24.48 19.53 -15.26
CA ASN A 323 23.87 20.22 -16.39
C ASN A 323 24.79 21.35 -16.88
N ARG A 324 25.33 21.20 -18.08
CA ARG A 324 26.28 22.16 -18.69
C ARG A 324 25.65 23.46 -19.18
N GLU A 325 24.31 23.59 -19.20
CA GLU A 325 23.63 24.87 -19.43
C GLU A 325 23.83 25.85 -18.26
N ILE A 326 24.02 25.32 -17.05
CA ILE A 326 24.11 26.10 -15.81
C ILE A 326 25.52 26.06 -15.25
N VAL A 327 26.12 24.87 -15.16
CA VAL A 327 27.49 24.71 -14.71
C VAL A 327 28.40 25.27 -15.81
N SER A 328 29.37 26.12 -15.48
CA SER A 328 30.19 26.79 -16.50
C SER A 328 31.34 25.94 -17.05
N GLU A 329 31.86 25.01 -16.25
CA GLU A 329 33.02 24.16 -16.59
C GLU A 329 32.74 22.67 -16.35
N ASN A 330 33.39 21.79 -17.14
CA ASN A 330 33.30 20.35 -16.91
C ASN A 330 33.95 20.03 -15.56
N ILE A 331 33.27 19.25 -14.74
CA ILE A 331 33.82 18.76 -13.47
C ILE A 331 34.52 17.42 -13.76
N GLU A 332 35.78 17.29 -13.31
CA GLU A 332 36.55 16.05 -13.39
C GLU A 332 36.18 15.10 -12.24
N ASP A 333 36.47 13.81 -12.40
CA ASP A 333 36.32 12.82 -11.34
C ASP A 333 37.13 13.24 -10.10
N PHE A 334 36.52 13.11 -8.93
CA PHE A 334 37.10 13.56 -7.67
C PHE A 334 36.77 12.59 -6.53
N GLU A 335 37.40 12.79 -5.38
CA GLU A 335 37.13 12.00 -4.18
C GLU A 335 36.70 12.94 -3.04
N PHE A 336 35.59 12.60 -2.39
CA PHE A 336 35.11 13.28 -1.19
C PHE A 336 34.91 12.26 -0.07
N THR A 337 35.97 12.08 0.73
CA THR A 337 36.00 11.14 1.86
C THR A 337 36.07 11.95 3.17
N PRO A 338 34.93 12.35 3.77
CA PRO A 338 34.92 13.20 4.96
C PRO A 338 35.47 12.48 6.21
N LYS A 339 35.34 11.15 6.26
CA LYS A 339 35.96 10.27 7.27
C LYS A 339 36.44 8.99 6.59
N PRO A 340 37.44 8.28 7.14
CA PRO A 340 37.93 7.02 6.57
C PRO A 340 36.85 5.93 6.45
N GLU A 341 35.81 5.97 7.29
CA GLU A 341 34.70 5.02 7.19
C GLU A 341 33.68 5.36 6.09
N TYR A 342 33.80 6.56 5.49
CA TYR A 342 32.89 7.11 4.49
C TYR A 342 33.67 7.46 3.22
N GLU A 343 34.20 6.42 2.58
CA GLU A 343 34.85 6.55 1.27
C GLU A 343 33.83 7.04 0.22
N GLY A 344 34.25 8.01 -0.59
CA GLY A 344 33.38 8.61 -1.61
C GLY A 344 34.14 8.97 -2.88
N PRO A 345 34.61 8.00 -3.67
CA PRO A 345 35.09 8.27 -5.02
C PRO A 345 33.89 8.65 -5.91
N PHE A 346 33.96 9.78 -6.61
CA PHE A 346 32.91 10.28 -7.51
C PHE A 346 33.33 10.16 -8.97
N THR A 347 32.51 9.47 -9.76
CA THR A 347 32.56 9.52 -11.22
C THR A 347 31.57 10.57 -11.72
N VAL A 348 32.02 11.46 -12.61
CA VAL A 348 31.23 12.61 -13.05
C VAL A 348 30.76 12.46 -14.49
N PHE A 349 29.46 12.66 -14.71
CA PHE A 349 28.82 12.73 -16.01
C PHE A 349 28.44 14.19 -16.32
N ASN A 350 29.15 14.79 -17.27
CA ASN A 350 28.87 16.15 -17.72
C ASN A 350 27.92 16.10 -18.91
N GLU A 351 26.64 16.39 -18.70
CA GLU A 351 25.59 16.29 -19.72
C GLU A 351 25.25 17.68 -20.30
N ASP A 352 25.02 17.74 -21.62
CA ASP A 352 24.91 19.00 -22.36
C ASP A 352 23.77 19.91 -21.88
N ASN A 353 22.66 19.34 -21.38
CA ASN A 353 21.46 20.05 -20.95
C ASN A 353 20.66 19.28 -19.88
N GLU A 354 19.63 19.92 -19.32
CA GLU A 354 18.78 19.33 -18.27
C GLU A 354 18.08 18.02 -18.72
N ALA A 355 17.63 17.95 -19.97
CA ALA A 355 16.95 16.76 -20.49
C ALA A 355 17.90 15.55 -20.58
N ALA A 356 19.14 15.78 -21.04
CA ALA A 356 20.19 14.75 -21.07
C ALA A 356 20.59 14.30 -19.66
N LEU A 357 20.66 15.23 -18.69
CA LEU A 357 20.89 14.92 -17.28
C LEU A 357 19.80 13.99 -16.71
N ILE A 358 18.52 14.30 -16.94
CA ILE A 358 17.40 13.49 -16.45
C ILE A 358 17.38 12.12 -17.13
N GLN A 359 17.64 12.07 -18.44
CA GLN A 359 17.71 10.80 -19.17
C GLN A 359 18.86 9.93 -18.66
N ARG A 360 20.07 10.49 -18.48
CA ARG A 360 21.23 9.78 -17.91
C ARG A 360 20.90 9.21 -16.54
N TRP A 361 20.20 9.98 -15.71
CA TRP A 361 19.75 9.52 -14.40
C TRP A 361 18.84 8.29 -14.51
N PHE A 362 17.81 8.36 -15.36
CA PHE A 362 16.90 7.22 -15.57
C PHE A 362 17.60 6.00 -16.17
N ASP A 363 18.51 6.21 -17.12
CA ASP A 363 19.29 5.13 -17.74
C ASP A 363 20.14 4.41 -16.69
N HIS A 364 20.83 5.16 -15.83
CA HIS A 364 21.70 4.57 -14.81
C HIS A 364 20.90 3.86 -13.71
N VAL A 365 19.70 4.36 -13.37
CA VAL A 365 18.75 3.65 -12.50
C VAL A 365 18.30 2.32 -13.13
N GLN A 366 18.01 2.30 -14.43
CA GLN A 366 17.62 1.07 -15.13
C GLN A 366 18.78 0.08 -15.26
N GLU A 367 20.01 0.56 -15.39
CA GLU A 367 21.23 -0.26 -15.46
C GLU A 367 21.54 -0.92 -14.10
N THR A 368 21.57 -0.13 -13.03
CA THR A 368 21.98 -0.57 -11.69
C THR A 368 20.87 -1.29 -10.93
N LYS A 369 19.62 -1.05 -11.32
CA LYS A 369 18.40 -1.66 -10.76
C LYS A 369 18.40 -1.61 -9.22
N PRO A 370 18.43 -0.42 -8.59
CA PRO A 370 18.46 -0.32 -7.15
C PRO A 370 17.21 -0.94 -6.51
N ASN A 371 17.40 -1.54 -5.34
CA ASN A 371 16.32 -2.10 -4.54
C ASN A 371 15.76 -1.09 -3.53
N ILE A 372 16.62 -0.18 -3.07
CA ILE A 372 16.29 0.85 -2.08
C ILE A 372 16.79 2.18 -2.61
N PHE A 373 15.90 3.17 -2.63
CA PHE A 373 16.19 4.57 -2.89
C PHE A 373 16.13 5.33 -1.58
N VAL A 374 17.20 6.02 -1.25
CA VAL A 374 17.31 6.83 -0.03
C VAL A 374 17.38 8.30 -0.43
N THR A 375 16.60 9.12 0.26
CA THR A 375 16.60 10.58 0.09
C THR A 375 16.50 11.25 1.46
N TYR A 376 16.71 12.56 1.50
CA TYR A 376 16.42 13.36 2.67
C TYR A 376 15.38 14.42 2.30
N ASN A 377 14.13 14.26 2.76
CA ASN A 377 12.98 15.09 2.35
C ASN A 377 12.56 14.91 0.87
N GLY A 378 12.93 13.79 0.25
CA GLY A 378 12.71 13.59 -1.19
C GLY A 378 11.24 13.48 -1.60
N ASP A 379 10.33 13.07 -0.71
CA ASP A 379 8.90 13.04 -1.00
C ASP A 379 8.33 14.45 -1.29
N PHE A 380 8.90 15.48 -0.68
CA PHE A 380 8.38 16.86 -0.75
C PHE A 380 9.24 17.80 -1.58
N PHE A 381 10.44 17.39 -1.98
CA PHE A 381 11.34 18.21 -2.78
C PHE A 381 11.87 17.43 -3.99
N ASP A 382 12.80 16.49 -3.78
CA ASP A 382 13.56 15.86 -4.85
C ASP A 382 12.69 15.17 -5.91
N TRP A 383 11.84 14.23 -5.50
CA TRP A 383 11.00 13.48 -6.42
C TRP A 383 9.98 14.34 -7.18
N PRO A 384 9.19 15.23 -6.53
CA PRO A 384 8.30 16.11 -7.26
C PRO A 384 9.02 17.05 -8.23
N PHE A 385 10.21 17.52 -7.87
CA PHE A 385 11.01 18.36 -8.75
C PHE A 385 11.46 17.57 -9.98
N VAL A 386 12.05 16.38 -9.80
CA VAL A 386 12.45 15.49 -10.91
C VAL A 386 11.26 15.13 -11.80
N GLU A 387 10.11 14.78 -11.23
CA GLU A 387 8.90 14.44 -12.01
C GLU A 387 8.42 15.61 -12.89
N THR A 388 8.35 16.81 -12.32
CA THR A 388 7.88 18.02 -13.02
C THR A 388 8.84 18.39 -14.14
N ARG A 389 10.16 18.40 -13.87
CA ARG A 389 11.18 18.69 -14.88
C ARG A 389 11.24 17.63 -15.97
N ALA A 390 11.13 16.35 -15.62
CA ALA A 390 11.05 15.27 -16.61
C ALA A 390 9.85 15.46 -17.54
N THR A 391 8.69 15.80 -16.98
CA THR A 391 7.47 16.05 -17.75
C THR A 391 7.61 17.25 -18.69
N ALA A 392 8.26 18.33 -18.24
CA ALA A 392 8.53 19.51 -19.07
C ALA A 392 9.39 19.18 -20.31
N HIS A 393 10.24 18.16 -20.23
CA HIS A 393 11.06 17.64 -21.33
C HIS A 393 10.43 16.47 -22.09
N GLY A 394 9.16 16.15 -21.82
CA GLY A 394 8.42 15.07 -22.49
C GLY A 394 8.80 13.66 -22.03
N LEU A 395 9.51 13.53 -20.91
CA LEU A 395 9.86 12.26 -20.27
C LEU A 395 8.81 11.88 -19.22
N SER A 396 8.55 10.59 -19.07
CA SER A 396 7.59 10.09 -18.08
C SER A 396 8.31 9.28 -17.01
N MET A 397 8.55 9.87 -15.84
CA MET A 397 9.23 9.21 -14.72
C MET A 397 8.61 7.86 -14.36
N HIS A 398 7.28 7.77 -14.40
CA HIS A 398 6.56 6.51 -14.15
C HIS A 398 6.87 5.43 -15.20
N ARG A 399 7.02 5.79 -16.48
CA ARG A 399 7.33 4.81 -17.55
C ARG A 399 8.80 4.43 -17.62
N GLU A 400 9.69 5.33 -17.21
CA GLU A 400 11.14 5.12 -17.21
C GLU A 400 11.57 4.26 -16.00
N ILE A 401 11.18 4.69 -14.79
CA ILE A 401 11.69 4.10 -13.55
C ILE A 401 10.59 3.64 -12.58
N GLY A 402 9.31 3.67 -12.97
CA GLY A 402 8.21 3.09 -12.19
C GLY A 402 7.75 3.89 -10.97
N PHE A 403 8.45 4.96 -10.60
CA PHE A 403 8.06 5.85 -9.49
C PHE A 403 6.83 6.68 -9.83
N GLN A 404 5.91 6.80 -8.89
CA GLN A 404 4.73 7.66 -8.98
C GLN A 404 4.29 8.12 -7.60
N LYS A 405 3.53 9.22 -7.59
CA LYS A 405 2.93 9.77 -6.38
C LYS A 405 1.73 8.92 -5.92
N ASP A 406 1.66 8.65 -4.62
CA ASP A 406 0.52 7.95 -4.00
C ASP A 406 -0.58 8.93 -3.53
N SER A 407 -1.64 8.40 -2.91
CA SER A 407 -2.76 9.22 -2.40
C SER A 407 -2.38 10.15 -1.24
N GLN A 408 -1.25 9.92 -0.58
CA GLN A 408 -0.72 10.76 0.50
C GLN A 408 0.29 11.79 -0.01
N GLY A 409 0.58 11.75 -1.32
CA GLY A 409 1.53 12.64 -1.96
C GLY A 409 2.98 12.19 -1.85
N GLU A 410 3.23 10.94 -1.47
CA GLU A 410 4.57 10.35 -1.33
C GLU A 410 4.95 9.56 -2.59
N TYR A 411 6.24 9.52 -2.93
CA TYR A 411 6.70 8.83 -4.13
C TYR A 411 7.03 7.37 -3.81
N LYS A 412 6.39 6.46 -4.55
CA LYS A 412 6.48 5.01 -4.33
C LYS A 412 6.62 4.28 -5.65
N SER A 413 7.23 3.10 -5.58
CA SER A 413 7.32 2.15 -6.70
C SER A 413 7.06 0.73 -6.18
N SER A 414 6.77 -0.20 -7.09
CA SER A 414 6.56 -1.61 -6.76
C SER A 414 7.89 -2.34 -6.56
N GLN A 415 8.81 -2.14 -7.49
CA GLN A 415 10.08 -2.84 -7.61
C GLN A 415 11.16 -2.34 -6.64
N ALA A 416 11.05 -1.11 -6.14
CA ALA A 416 12.03 -0.51 -5.25
C ALA A 416 11.37 0.22 -4.07
N ILE A 417 12.07 0.22 -2.93
CA ILE A 417 11.61 0.85 -1.70
C ILE A 417 12.15 2.28 -1.67
N HIS A 418 11.28 3.26 -1.45
CA HIS A 418 11.71 4.61 -1.10
C HIS A 418 11.83 4.76 0.42
N MET A 419 13.01 5.14 0.89
CA MET A 419 13.32 5.44 2.28
C MET A 419 13.69 6.92 2.41
N ASP A 420 12.70 7.76 2.74
CA ASP A 420 12.95 9.16 3.10
C ASP A 420 13.46 9.24 4.55
N CYS A 421 14.75 9.52 4.71
CA CYS A 421 15.43 9.63 6.00
C CYS A 421 14.79 10.68 6.91
N LEU A 422 14.17 11.74 6.37
CA LEU A 422 13.52 12.76 7.19
C LEU A 422 12.35 12.18 8.00
N ARG A 423 11.68 11.13 7.48
CA ARG A 423 10.60 10.44 8.20
C ARG A 423 11.12 9.72 9.44
N TRP A 424 12.27 9.07 9.33
CA TRP A 424 12.94 8.45 10.47
C TRP A 424 13.43 9.51 11.45
N VAL A 425 14.04 10.59 10.97
CA VAL A 425 14.51 11.69 11.82
C VAL A 425 13.36 12.25 12.67
N LYS A 426 12.22 12.59 12.05
CA LYS A 426 11.05 13.13 12.77
C LYS A 426 10.41 12.17 13.77
N ARG A 427 10.48 10.86 13.52
CA ARG A 427 9.74 9.86 14.32
C ARG A 427 10.60 9.22 15.41
N ASP A 428 11.84 8.85 15.07
CA ASP A 428 12.64 7.89 15.84
C ASP A 428 14.02 8.42 16.26
N SER A 429 14.50 9.56 15.73
CA SER A 429 15.85 10.07 16.08
C SER A 429 15.96 10.63 17.49
N TYR A 430 14.84 10.94 18.13
CA TYR A 430 14.76 11.68 19.39
C TYR A 430 15.43 13.07 19.36
N LEU A 431 15.79 13.59 18.17
CA LEU A 431 16.34 14.93 18.03
C LEU A 431 15.26 16.00 18.27
N PRO A 432 15.61 17.14 18.90
CA PRO A 432 14.71 18.30 18.97
C PRO A 432 14.30 18.74 17.56
N CYS A 433 13.07 19.24 17.40
CA CYS A 433 12.55 19.65 16.08
C CYS A 433 13.45 20.65 15.34
N GLY A 434 14.25 21.47 16.05
CA GLY A 434 15.19 22.41 15.44
C GLY A 434 16.45 21.78 14.82
N GLU A 435 16.82 20.56 15.22
CA GLU A 435 17.99 19.83 14.71
C GLU A 435 17.64 18.85 13.59
N SER A 436 16.36 18.79 13.20
CA SER A 436 15.84 17.91 12.15
C SER A 436 16.08 18.39 10.71
N GLN A 437 16.96 19.38 10.51
CA GLN A 437 17.44 19.80 9.19
C GLN A 437 18.68 18.98 8.81
N SER A 438 18.98 18.82 7.52
CA SER A 438 20.05 17.96 6.99
C SER A 438 21.41 18.18 7.67
N GLU A 439 21.76 19.43 8.00
CA GLU A 439 22.98 19.76 8.75
C GLU A 439 22.99 19.29 10.21
N GLY A 440 21.84 19.19 10.86
CA GLY A 440 21.73 18.76 12.26
C GLY A 440 21.81 17.25 12.42
N GLY A 441 21.14 16.49 11.54
CA GLY A 441 21.19 15.03 11.53
C GLY A 441 22.56 14.43 11.15
N SER A 442 23.37 15.19 10.41
CA SER A 442 24.73 14.78 9.99
C SER A 442 25.79 15.02 11.07
N LYS A 443 25.49 15.86 12.08
CA LYS A 443 26.42 16.25 13.15
C LYS A 443 26.33 15.34 14.38
N SER A 444 25.26 14.55 14.51
CA SER A 444 25.10 13.47 15.51
C SER A 444 25.58 12.15 14.95
#